data_AF-A0A3G6RXW7-F1
#
_entry.id   AF-A0A3G6RXW7-F1
#
_cell.length_a   1.000
_cell.length_b   1.000
_cell.length_c   1.000
_cell.angle_alpha   90.00
_cell.angle_beta   90.00
_cell.angle_gamma   90.00
#
_symmetry.space_group_name_H-M   'P 1'
#
loop_
_entity.id
_entity.type
_entity.pdbx_description
1 polymer ?
#
loop_
_entity_poly.entity_id
_entity_poly.type
_entity_poly.pdbx_seq_one_letter_code
_entity_poly.pdbx_strand_id
1 'polypeptide(L)'
;MKKLLLVLVGLIFLSCKQESGLQDDLYKVVLDYQKKNPIPTDEEIKKKTPFINPKDEKYIFELIFDKQEKDTLIHITLEPRGVKQVYNPYGVYSDINLKPTYIIDESKIGKNFIKEYKKKNLDKFTFKDFVINDAMYPEYIYKIKGEELILIDSIRGNMGRK
;
A
#
# COMPACT_ATOMS: atom_id res chain seq x y z
N MET A 1 56.00 6.71 5.85
CA MET A 1 54.85 7.42 5.26
C MET A 1 54.31 6.61 4.08
N LYS A 2 53.33 5.73 4.30
CA LYS A 2 52.59 4.95 3.28
C LYS A 2 51.74 3.95 4.07
N LYS A 3 50.47 4.27 4.31
CA LYS A 3 49.36 3.37 4.72
C LYS A 3 48.17 4.19 5.27
N LEU A 4 47.79 5.26 4.57
CA LEU A 4 46.60 6.05 4.92
C LEU A 4 45.74 6.36 3.69
N LEU A 5 45.58 5.38 2.78
CA LEU A 5 44.84 5.59 1.54
C LEU A 5 43.94 4.43 1.13
N LEU A 6 43.44 3.65 2.09
CA LEU A 6 42.60 2.47 1.78
C LEU A 6 41.33 2.33 2.60
N VAL A 7 40.96 3.33 3.41
CA VAL A 7 39.73 3.28 4.23
C VAL A 7 38.61 4.16 3.65
N LEU A 8 38.88 5.04 2.69
CA LEU A 8 37.87 5.97 2.16
C LEU A 8 37.01 5.44 1.00
N VAL A 9 37.29 4.22 0.50
CA VAL A 9 36.56 3.64 -0.65
C VAL A 9 35.46 2.66 -0.21
N GLY A 10 35.39 2.32 1.08
CA GLY A 10 34.46 1.31 1.62
C GLY A 10 33.10 1.83 2.12
N LEU A 11 32.82 3.15 2.06
CA LEU A 11 31.56 3.72 2.58
C LEU A 11 30.61 4.23 1.49
N ILE A 12 30.95 4.04 0.21
CA ILE A 12 30.04 4.29 -0.93
C ILE A 12 29.22 3.01 -1.23
N PHE A 13 29.20 2.03 -0.32
CA PHE A 13 28.21 0.96 -0.38
C PHE A 13 26.82 1.53 -0.09
N LEU A 14 26.18 1.96 -1.17
CA LEU A 14 24.81 1.56 -1.48
C LEU A 14 23.76 1.98 -0.43
N SER A 15 23.59 3.29 -0.24
CA SER A 15 22.21 3.81 -0.20
C SER A 15 21.65 3.76 -1.63
N CYS A 16 21.53 2.55 -2.19
CA CYS A 16 20.62 2.32 -3.28
C CYS A 16 19.25 2.50 -2.65
N LYS A 17 18.73 3.74 -2.67
CA LYS A 17 17.34 4.01 -2.31
C LYS A 17 16.52 3.14 -3.24
N GLN A 18 16.02 2.03 -2.72
CA GLN A 18 15.09 1.20 -3.44
C GLN A 18 13.86 2.08 -3.65
N GLU A 19 13.65 2.52 -4.88
CA GLU A 19 12.56 3.42 -5.17
C GLU A 19 11.25 2.69 -4.91
N SER A 20 10.42 3.26 -4.03
CA SER A 20 9.08 2.78 -3.72
C SER A 20 8.19 2.63 -4.95
N GLY A 21 8.50 3.36 -6.02
CA GLY A 21 7.66 3.55 -7.20
C GLY A 21 6.56 4.60 -7.02
N LEU A 22 6.47 5.23 -5.84
CA LEU A 22 5.55 6.32 -5.53
C LEU A 22 6.33 7.64 -5.36
N GLN A 23 5.67 8.77 -5.63
CA GLN A 23 6.18 10.09 -5.26
C GLN A 23 6.10 10.33 -3.75
N ASP A 24 6.91 11.26 -3.26
CA ASP A 24 7.18 11.45 -1.84
C ASP A 24 5.92 11.72 -1.00
N ASP A 25 4.97 12.51 -1.49
CA ASP A 25 3.78 12.86 -0.69
C ASP A 25 2.78 11.71 -0.62
N LEU A 26 2.54 11.02 -1.74
CA LEU A 26 1.77 9.78 -1.74
C LEU A 26 2.44 8.71 -0.86
N TYR A 27 3.75 8.58 -0.96
CA TYR A 27 4.53 7.64 -0.18
C TYR A 27 4.38 7.87 1.33
N LYS A 28 4.53 9.12 1.78
CA LYS A 28 4.35 9.50 3.20
C LYS A 28 2.94 9.18 3.69
N VAL A 29 1.94 9.52 2.90
CA VAL A 29 0.53 9.28 3.24
C VAL A 29 0.23 7.78 3.35
N VAL A 30 0.71 6.97 2.41
CA VAL A 30 0.57 5.51 2.47
C VAL A 30 1.28 4.96 3.70
N LEU A 31 2.52 5.38 4.00
CA LEU A 31 3.25 4.94 5.19
C LEU A 31 2.53 5.30 6.50
N ASP A 32 1.99 6.51 6.61
CA ASP A 32 1.22 6.94 7.79
C ASP A 32 -0.02 6.07 7.99
N TYR A 33 -0.74 5.78 6.90
CA TYR A 33 -1.87 4.85 6.93
C TYR A 33 -1.43 3.45 7.38
N GLN A 34 -0.37 2.89 6.78
CA GLN A 34 0.14 1.54 7.11
C GLN A 34 0.59 1.43 8.57
N LYS A 35 1.16 2.50 9.13
CA LYS A 35 1.56 2.55 10.54
C LYS A 35 0.35 2.55 11.48
N LYS A 36 -0.73 3.25 11.12
CA LYS A 36 -1.97 3.33 11.90
C LYS A 36 -2.82 2.06 11.77
N ASN A 37 -2.70 1.35 10.65
CA ASN A 37 -3.47 0.16 10.32
C ASN A 37 -2.52 -0.99 9.92
N PRO A 38 -1.72 -1.52 10.86
CA PRO A 38 -0.79 -2.59 10.55
C PRO A 38 -1.54 -3.87 10.16
N ILE A 39 -0.91 -4.69 9.31
CA ILE A 39 -1.37 -6.05 9.02
C ILE A 39 -1.46 -6.82 10.34
N PRO A 40 -2.63 -7.42 10.67
CA PRO A 40 -2.80 -8.13 11.93
C PRO A 40 -1.92 -9.38 11.98
N THR A 41 -1.54 -9.79 13.19
CA THR A 41 -0.90 -11.09 13.40
C THR A 41 -1.91 -12.22 13.35
N ASP A 42 -1.46 -13.46 13.15
CA ASP A 42 -2.30 -14.66 13.20
C ASP A 42 -3.12 -14.75 14.50
N GLU A 43 -2.53 -14.36 15.63
CA GLU A 43 -3.21 -14.33 16.92
C GLU A 43 -4.36 -13.30 16.94
N GLU A 44 -4.15 -12.14 16.33
CA GLU A 44 -5.15 -11.07 16.25
C GLU A 44 -6.29 -11.44 15.32
N ILE A 45 -5.99 -12.09 14.20
CA ILE A 45 -6.99 -12.64 13.28
C ILE A 45 -7.85 -13.67 14.03
N LYS A 46 -7.23 -14.67 14.67
CA LYS A 46 -7.98 -15.69 15.43
C LYS A 46 -8.82 -15.10 16.57
N LYS A 47 -8.37 -14.01 17.19
CA LYS A 47 -9.12 -13.34 18.27
C LYS A 47 -10.31 -12.54 17.75
N LYS A 48 -10.14 -11.79 16.66
CA LYS A 48 -11.17 -10.88 16.12
C LYS A 48 -12.15 -11.59 15.19
N THR A 49 -11.67 -12.56 14.42
CA THR A 49 -12.40 -13.31 13.41
C THR A 49 -12.10 -14.81 13.58
N PRO A 50 -12.63 -15.47 14.63
CA PRO A 50 -12.24 -16.84 15.02
C PRO A 50 -12.57 -17.91 13.97
N PHE A 51 -13.47 -17.62 13.04
CA PHE A 51 -13.85 -18.53 11.94
C PHE A 51 -12.93 -18.42 10.73
N ILE A 52 -12.02 -17.43 10.73
CA ILE A 52 -11.07 -17.20 9.65
C ILE A 52 -9.74 -17.86 10.01
N ASN A 53 -9.24 -18.69 9.10
CA ASN A 53 -7.89 -19.22 9.18
C ASN A 53 -6.89 -18.19 8.62
N PRO A 54 -5.93 -17.71 9.42
CA PRO A 54 -4.97 -16.69 8.97
C PRO A 54 -4.20 -17.03 7.69
N LYS A 55 -4.01 -18.33 7.41
CA LYS A 55 -3.32 -18.81 6.20
C LYS A 55 -4.10 -18.57 4.92
N ASP A 56 -5.41 -18.40 5.04
CA ASP A 56 -6.34 -18.19 3.94
C ASP A 56 -6.53 -16.69 3.66
N GLU A 57 -5.80 -15.82 4.34
CA GLU A 57 -5.84 -14.37 4.16
C GLU A 57 -4.63 -13.86 3.35
N LYS A 58 -4.84 -12.79 2.58
CA LYS A 58 -3.81 -12.14 1.74
C LYS A 58 -3.88 -10.64 1.94
N TYR A 59 -3.52 -10.21 3.14
CA TYR A 59 -3.44 -8.80 3.47
C TYR A 59 -2.51 -8.04 2.52
N ILE A 60 -3.07 -7.01 1.89
CA ILE A 60 -2.34 -6.08 1.03
C ILE A 60 -3.00 -4.70 1.12
N PHE A 61 -2.21 -3.65 1.07
CA PHE A 61 -2.76 -2.29 1.03
C PHE A 61 -3.28 -1.98 -0.38
N GLU A 62 -4.47 -1.41 -0.45
CA GLU A 62 -5.12 -0.99 -1.68
C GLU A 62 -5.10 0.54 -1.77
N LEU A 63 -4.70 1.03 -2.95
CA LEU A 63 -4.73 2.44 -3.30
C LEU A 63 -5.63 2.62 -4.52
N ILE A 64 -6.71 3.40 -4.42
CA ILE A 64 -7.62 3.67 -5.56
C ILE A 64 -7.54 5.14 -5.92
N PHE A 65 -7.29 5.43 -7.19
CA PHE A 65 -7.46 6.76 -7.77
C PHE A 65 -8.84 6.87 -8.38
N ASP A 66 -9.70 7.69 -7.78
CA ASP A 66 -11.07 7.93 -8.23
C ASP A 66 -11.21 9.37 -8.75
N LYS A 67 -11.82 9.53 -9.92
CA LYS A 67 -12.09 10.84 -10.53
C LYS A 67 -13.56 11.19 -10.36
N GLN A 68 -13.84 12.11 -9.45
CA GLN A 68 -15.20 12.60 -9.20
C GLN A 68 -15.38 13.99 -9.80
N GLU A 69 -15.97 14.05 -10.99
CA GLU A 69 -16.22 15.28 -11.75
C GLU A 69 -14.97 16.19 -11.86
N LYS A 70 -14.82 17.14 -10.91
CA LYS A 70 -13.74 18.14 -10.84
C LYS A 70 -12.61 17.76 -9.90
N ASP A 71 -12.83 16.77 -9.04
CA ASP A 71 -11.90 16.34 -8.02
C ASP A 71 -11.26 15.00 -8.38
N THR A 72 -10.05 14.79 -7.86
CA THR A 72 -9.42 13.48 -7.83
C THR A 72 -9.24 13.08 -6.38
N LEU A 73 -9.76 11.91 -6.05
CA LEU A 73 -9.69 11.31 -4.73
C LEU A 73 -8.72 10.13 -4.75
N ILE A 74 -8.06 9.92 -3.62
CA ILE A 74 -7.21 8.78 -3.36
C ILE A 74 -7.77 8.06 -2.14
N HIS A 75 -8.13 6.81 -2.33
CA HIS A 75 -8.66 5.94 -1.29
C HIS A 75 -7.56 4.99 -0.84
N ILE A 76 -7.35 4.88 0.46
CA ILE A 76 -6.35 3.98 1.06
C ILE A 76 -7.04 3.07 2.05
N THR A 77 -6.92 1.77 1.83
CA THR A 77 -7.43 0.76 2.76
C THR A 77 -6.51 -0.46 2.86
N LEU A 78 -6.72 -1.29 3.88
CA LEU A 78 -6.10 -2.61 3.99
C LEU A 78 -7.12 -3.67 3.56
N GLU A 79 -6.82 -4.40 2.50
CA GLU A 79 -7.69 -5.43 1.95
C GLU A 79 -7.23 -6.83 2.44
N PRO A 80 -8.02 -7.52 3.27
CA PRO A 80 -7.67 -8.85 3.74
C PRO A 80 -7.82 -9.91 2.63
N ARG A 81 -8.70 -9.68 1.64
CA ARG A 81 -8.99 -10.62 0.54
C ARG A 81 -8.05 -10.46 -0.66
N GLY A 82 -6.92 -9.80 -0.49
CA GLY A 82 -5.92 -9.70 -1.55
C GLY A 82 -6.34 -8.80 -2.70
N VAL A 83 -5.70 -9.00 -3.86
CA VAL A 83 -5.83 -8.13 -5.02
C VAL A 83 -7.17 -8.38 -5.75
N LYS A 84 -7.96 -7.32 -5.90
CA LYS A 84 -9.21 -7.33 -6.68
C LYS A 84 -8.94 -7.26 -8.19
N GLN A 85 -8.66 -8.39 -8.83
CA GLN A 85 -8.29 -8.46 -10.25
C GLN A 85 -9.31 -7.84 -11.22
N VAL A 86 -10.60 -7.85 -10.85
CA VAL A 86 -11.70 -7.30 -11.66
C VAL A 86 -11.50 -5.81 -12.01
N TYR A 87 -10.78 -5.06 -11.18
CA TYR A 87 -10.51 -3.62 -11.39
C TYR A 87 -9.20 -3.34 -12.15
N ASN A 88 -8.66 -4.34 -12.85
CA ASN A 88 -7.42 -4.24 -13.64
C ASN A 88 -6.26 -3.54 -12.90
N PRO A 89 -5.91 -3.98 -11.68
CA PRO A 89 -4.95 -3.26 -10.85
C PRO A 89 -3.54 -3.25 -11.46
N TYR A 90 -2.77 -2.27 -11.02
CA TYR A 90 -1.34 -2.18 -11.22
C TYR A 90 -0.61 -2.78 -10.02
N GLY A 91 0.59 -3.26 -10.33
CA GLY A 91 1.45 -4.15 -9.57
C GLY A 91 1.71 -3.75 -8.13
N VAL A 92 2.32 -4.68 -7.41
CA VAL A 92 2.60 -4.49 -5.99
C VAL A 92 3.85 -3.64 -5.82
N TYR A 93 3.67 -2.45 -5.26
CA TYR A 93 4.70 -1.52 -4.82
C TYR A 93 5.12 -1.87 -3.39
N SER A 94 6.42 -1.97 -3.15
CA SER A 94 6.99 -2.29 -1.85
C SER A 94 8.46 -1.92 -1.79
N ASP A 95 8.93 -1.53 -0.62
CA ASP A 95 10.35 -1.37 -0.30
C ASP A 95 10.59 -1.77 1.17
N ILE A 96 11.72 -1.39 1.74
CA ILE A 96 12.08 -1.71 3.13
C ILE A 96 11.07 -1.15 4.16
N ASN A 97 10.43 -0.01 3.88
CA ASN A 97 9.46 0.64 4.74
C ASN A 97 8.02 0.43 4.25
N LEU A 98 7.81 0.48 2.94
CA LEU A 98 6.49 0.35 2.31
C LEU A 98 6.08 -1.12 2.24
N LYS A 99 5.06 -1.47 3.02
CA LYS A 99 4.41 -2.77 2.92
C LYS A 99 3.75 -2.92 1.55
N PRO A 100 3.57 -4.17 1.05
CA PRO A 100 2.92 -4.45 -0.22
C PRO A 100 1.65 -3.62 -0.42
N THR A 101 1.66 -2.79 -1.46
CA THR A 101 0.56 -1.91 -1.84
C THR A 101 0.28 -2.09 -3.33
N TYR A 102 -0.96 -2.35 -3.72
CA TYR A 102 -1.36 -2.35 -5.13
C TYR A 102 -2.22 -1.13 -5.46
N ILE A 103 -2.33 -0.82 -6.74
CA ILE A 103 -3.00 0.40 -7.21
C ILE A 103 -4.12 0.06 -8.17
N ILE A 104 -5.27 0.69 -8.01
CA ILE A 104 -6.34 0.76 -8.99
C ILE A 104 -6.38 2.20 -9.52
N ASP A 105 -6.22 2.37 -10.83
CA ASP A 105 -6.23 3.69 -11.47
C ASP A 105 -6.73 3.55 -12.91
N GLU A 106 -8.05 3.39 -13.05
CA GLU A 106 -8.69 3.18 -14.35
C GLU A 106 -8.49 4.38 -15.28
N SER A 107 -8.50 5.60 -14.72
CA SER A 107 -8.38 6.85 -15.49
C SER A 107 -6.93 7.30 -15.74
N LYS A 108 -5.93 6.55 -15.23
CA LYS A 108 -4.49 6.88 -15.29
C LYS A 108 -4.17 8.29 -14.75
N ILE A 109 -4.92 8.75 -13.77
CA ILE A 109 -4.74 10.07 -13.15
C ILE A 109 -3.61 10.07 -12.12
N GLY A 110 -3.29 8.90 -11.55
CA GLY A 110 -2.17 8.69 -10.64
C GLY A 110 -0.79 8.79 -11.30
N LYS A 111 -0.70 9.08 -12.60
CA LYS A 111 0.58 9.17 -13.33
C LYS A 111 1.53 10.24 -12.77
N ASN A 112 0.97 11.24 -12.09
CA ASN A 112 1.75 12.27 -11.42
C ASN A 112 2.19 11.87 -10.02
N PHE A 113 1.75 10.72 -9.49
CA PHE A 113 2.05 10.24 -8.14
C PHE A 113 2.76 8.88 -8.15
N ILE A 114 2.79 8.22 -9.31
CA ILE A 114 3.38 6.91 -9.53
C ILE A 114 4.52 7.07 -10.53
N LYS A 115 5.73 6.71 -10.10
CA LYS A 115 6.94 6.81 -10.94
C LYS A 115 6.89 5.86 -12.14
N GLU A 116 6.36 4.66 -11.94
CA GLU A 116 6.26 3.64 -12.97
C GLU A 116 5.08 2.70 -12.69
N TYR A 117 4.19 2.54 -13.66
CA TYR A 117 3.15 1.51 -13.61
C TYR A 117 3.73 0.15 -13.98
N LYS A 118 3.82 -0.74 -13.00
CA LYS A 118 4.28 -2.12 -13.19
C LYS A 118 3.06 -3.04 -13.16
N LYS A 119 3.06 -4.15 -13.90
CA LYS A 119 2.09 -5.26 -13.70
C LYS A 119 2.85 -6.49 -13.22
N LYS A 120 3.40 -6.42 -12.00
CA LYS A 120 4.23 -7.48 -11.42
C LYS A 120 3.72 -7.84 -10.02
N ASN A 121 3.92 -9.10 -9.63
CA ASN A 121 3.66 -9.63 -8.30
C ASN A 121 2.19 -9.60 -7.81
N LEU A 122 1.22 -9.27 -8.67
CA LEU A 122 -0.21 -9.29 -8.30
C LEU A 122 -0.64 -10.73 -7.93
N ASP A 123 -0.16 -11.70 -8.69
CA ASP A 123 -0.39 -13.15 -8.53
C ASP A 123 -0.07 -13.69 -7.13
N LYS A 124 0.88 -13.07 -6.42
CA LYS A 124 1.25 -13.45 -5.05
C LYS A 124 0.18 -13.13 -4.01
N PHE A 125 -0.72 -12.21 -4.34
CA PHE A 125 -1.77 -11.69 -3.48
C PHE A 125 -3.16 -11.94 -4.05
N THR A 126 -3.28 -12.75 -5.11
CA THR A 126 -4.58 -13.15 -5.67
C THR A 126 -4.95 -14.53 -5.16
N PHE A 127 -6.19 -14.69 -4.73
CA PHE A 127 -6.71 -16.00 -4.40
C PHE A 127 -7.07 -16.80 -5.64
N LYS A 128 -6.92 -18.12 -5.54
CA LYS A 128 -7.48 -19.07 -6.50
C LYS A 128 -8.90 -19.49 -6.11
N ASP A 129 -9.23 -19.40 -4.83
CA ASP A 129 -10.50 -19.84 -4.23
C ASP A 129 -11.24 -18.67 -3.58
N PHE A 130 -12.55 -18.84 -3.34
CA PHE A 130 -13.36 -17.81 -2.70
C PHE A 130 -13.06 -17.72 -1.20
N VAL A 131 -12.56 -16.57 -0.75
CA VAL A 131 -12.36 -16.27 0.68
C VAL A 131 -13.50 -15.41 1.19
N ILE A 132 -14.26 -15.95 2.15
CA ILE A 132 -15.30 -15.21 2.86
C ILE A 132 -14.64 -14.51 4.04
N ASN A 133 -14.31 -13.24 3.84
CA ASN A 133 -13.88 -12.35 4.91
C ASN A 133 -14.66 -11.05 4.84
N ASP A 134 -15.40 -10.74 5.92
CA ASP A 134 -16.20 -9.53 6.10
C ASP A 134 -15.44 -8.43 6.85
N ALA A 135 -14.16 -8.64 7.16
CA ALA A 135 -13.29 -7.65 7.75
C ALA A 135 -13.12 -6.45 6.80
N MET A 136 -13.52 -5.29 7.32
CA MET A 136 -13.39 -3.99 6.70
C MET A 136 -12.48 -3.13 7.58
N TYR A 137 -11.34 -2.73 7.04
CA TYR A 137 -10.44 -1.79 7.70
C TYR A 137 -10.87 -0.35 7.44
N PRO A 138 -10.46 0.61 8.30
CA PRO A 138 -10.76 2.02 8.07
C PRO A 138 -10.24 2.47 6.70
N GLU A 139 -11.06 3.15 5.92
CA GLU A 139 -10.66 3.69 4.62
C GLU A 139 -10.39 5.19 4.77
N TYR A 140 -9.23 5.65 4.29
CA TYR A 140 -8.88 7.08 4.31
C TYR A 140 -9.01 7.66 2.92
N ILE A 141 -9.71 8.78 2.82
CA ILE A 141 -10.01 9.45 1.55
C ILE A 141 -9.26 10.78 1.52
N TYR A 142 -8.34 10.90 0.58
CA TYR A 142 -7.56 12.11 0.35
C TYR A 142 -8.01 12.78 -0.94
N LYS A 143 -8.12 14.11 -0.91
CA LYS A 143 -8.33 14.92 -2.10
C LYS A 143 -7.00 15.46 -2.60
N ILE A 144 -6.77 15.37 -3.90
CA ILE A 144 -5.63 15.99 -4.56
C ILE A 144 -5.91 17.49 -4.75
N LYS A 145 -5.04 18.35 -4.22
CA LYS A 145 -5.06 19.80 -4.47
C LYS A 145 -3.67 20.26 -4.90
N GLY A 146 -3.47 20.42 -6.20
CA GLY A 146 -2.14 20.68 -6.75
C GLY A 146 -1.23 19.48 -6.53
N GLU A 147 -0.13 19.68 -5.81
CA GLU A 147 0.82 18.62 -5.43
C GLU A 147 0.49 18.01 -4.05
N GLU A 148 -0.44 18.59 -3.30
CA GLU A 148 -0.76 18.16 -1.94
C GLU A 148 -1.90 17.13 -1.89
N LEU A 149 -1.81 16.23 -0.90
CA LEU A 149 -2.85 15.28 -0.53
C LEU A 149 -3.49 15.68 0.80
N ILE A 150 -4.76 16.07 0.76
CA ILE A 150 -5.50 16.53 1.93
C ILE A 150 -6.48 15.44 2.36
N LEU A 151 -6.34 14.91 3.58
CA LEU A 151 -7.34 14.00 4.14
C LEU A 151 -8.67 14.73 4.27
N ILE A 152 -9.71 14.24 3.60
CA ILE A 152 -11.05 14.85 3.63
C ILE A 152 -12.06 14.01 4.40
N ASP A 153 -11.84 12.70 4.49
CA ASP A 153 -12.74 11.80 5.21
C ASP A 153 -12.01 10.52 5.66
N SER A 154 -12.60 9.85 6.65
CA SER A 154 -12.23 8.49 7.02
C SER A 154 -13.48 7.65 7.30
N ILE A 155 -13.70 6.62 6.49
CA ILE A 155 -14.80 5.68 6.71
C ILE A 155 -14.36 4.67 7.76
N ARG A 156 -15.19 4.48 8.78
CA ARG A 156 -14.92 3.51 9.84
C ARG A 156 -15.16 2.10 9.33
N GLY A 157 -14.16 1.24 9.47
CA GLY A 157 -14.29 -0.20 9.28
C GLY A 157 -14.84 -0.94 10.52
N ASN A 158 -15.20 -2.21 10.38
CA ASN A 158 -15.55 -3.08 11.50
C ASN A 158 -14.29 -3.63 12.23
N MET A 159 -13.12 -3.54 11.61
CA MET A 159 -11.83 -3.80 12.24
C MET A 159 -11.34 -2.54 12.94
N GLY A 160 -11.50 -2.50 14.27
CA GLY A 160 -11.14 -1.33 15.09
C GLY A 160 -9.65 -0.98 15.04
N ARG A 161 -9.36 0.33 15.21
CA ARG A 161 -8.00 0.85 15.49
C ARG A 161 -7.50 0.24 16.81
N LYS A 162 -6.23 -0.14 16.85
CA LYS A 162 -5.55 -0.42 18.14
C LYS A 162 -5.37 0.88 18.92
#